data_AF-A0AAD6WXQ8-F1
#
_entry.id   AF-A0AAD6WXQ8-F1
#
_cell.length_a   1.000
_cell.length_b   1.000
_cell.length_c   1.000
_cell.angle_alpha   90.00
_cell.angle_beta   90.00
_cell.angle_gamma   90.00
#
_symmetry.space_group_name_H-M   'P 1'
#
loop_
_entity.id
_entity.type
_entity.pdbx_description
1 polymer ?
#
loop_
_entity_poly.entity_id
_entity_poly.type
_entity_poly.pdbx_seq_one_letter_code
_entity_poly.pdbx_strand_id
1 'polypeptide(L)'
;MSCKDASAIREAKLYVQGLHPENLLTKIVVATPPWEPSDDHAAAVLLSPKLSAYEGNIPKNVLFSILHQYCFDIPVGIEHNPANWAKVKKAIEFAFTQLRSKSPPALKLNAKDKNRAPNSQHKNIFALTQIMVENTQCEVNVLLCARVAVMRKNFIKDQCPGFWDTAMTSSRAFRHILKKDRSLYGVDNYQIDDTIDALQQDVDNIIEAATITTVTSDNDVEGGEDEKHSQNNNEYEWRARRERRTGLKSNWNCCALPLLCRFLILVVRL
;
A
#
# COMPACT_ATOMS: atom_id res chain seq x y z
N MET A 1 -6.41 68.18 -13.47
CA MET A 1 -5.76 66.89 -13.14
C MET A 1 -4.29 67.03 -13.48
N SER A 2 -3.42 66.89 -12.48
CA SER A 2 -1.99 66.93 -12.67
C SER A 2 -1.56 65.66 -13.42
N CYS A 3 -0.55 65.75 -14.29
CA CYS A 3 -0.02 64.57 -15.01
C CYS A 3 0.41 63.45 -14.04
N LYS A 4 0.75 63.81 -12.79
CA LYS A 4 1.05 62.88 -11.69
C LYS A 4 -0.14 62.03 -11.26
N ASP A 5 -1.36 62.58 -11.30
CA ASP A 5 -2.58 61.88 -10.87
C ASP A 5 -2.94 60.75 -11.85
N ALA A 6 -2.69 60.96 -13.15
CA ALA A 6 -2.94 59.96 -14.19
C ALA A 6 -2.03 58.73 -14.07
N SER A 7 -0.77 58.93 -13.67
CA SER A 7 0.17 57.81 -13.43
C SER A 7 -0.26 56.96 -12.25
N ALA A 8 -0.61 57.60 -11.12
CA ALA A 8 -1.06 56.91 -9.91
C ALA A 8 -2.34 56.09 -10.15
N ILE A 9 -3.29 56.63 -10.92
CA ILE A 9 -4.53 55.91 -11.29
C ILE A 9 -4.22 54.68 -12.14
N ARG A 10 -3.25 54.77 -13.07
CA ARG A 10 -2.84 53.64 -13.91
C ARG A 10 -2.19 52.54 -13.07
N GLU A 11 -1.29 52.90 -12.16
CA GLU A 11 -0.63 51.95 -11.25
C GLU A 11 -1.63 51.26 -10.32
N ALA A 12 -2.56 52.01 -9.73
CA ALA A 12 -3.61 51.43 -8.89
C ALA A 12 -4.50 50.44 -9.67
N LYS A 13 -4.84 50.76 -10.92
CA LYS A 13 -5.64 49.86 -11.78
C LYS A 13 -4.89 48.56 -12.10
N LEU A 14 -3.59 48.65 -12.38
CA LEU A 14 -2.75 47.46 -12.60
C LEU A 14 -2.64 46.60 -11.34
N TYR A 15 -2.49 47.22 -10.17
CA TYR A 15 -2.44 46.51 -8.90
C TYR A 15 -3.74 45.76 -8.59
N VAL A 16 -4.90 46.41 -8.75
CA VAL A 16 -6.22 45.75 -8.58
C VAL A 16 -6.41 44.61 -9.57
N GLN A 17 -5.93 44.76 -10.81
CA GLN A 17 -5.96 43.69 -11.80
C GLN A 17 -5.03 42.53 -11.44
N GLY A 18 -3.89 42.79 -10.79
CA GLY A 18 -2.97 41.78 -10.28
C GLY A 18 -3.52 41.00 -9.07
N LEU A 19 -4.32 41.63 -8.20
CA LEU A 19 -4.96 40.96 -7.07
C LEU A 19 -6.06 39.97 -7.48
N HIS A 20 -6.68 40.17 -8.64
CA HIS A 20 -7.76 39.28 -9.11
C HIS A 20 -7.30 37.82 -9.34
N PRO A 21 -6.23 37.53 -10.09
CA PRO A 21 -5.76 36.17 -10.27
C PRO A 21 -5.28 35.53 -8.96
N GLU A 22 -4.64 36.27 -8.06
CA GLU A 22 -4.23 35.76 -6.74
C GLU A 22 -5.42 35.34 -5.88
N ASN A 23 -6.49 36.15 -5.88
CA ASN A 23 -7.74 35.83 -5.20
C ASN A 23 -8.48 34.64 -5.83
N LEU A 24 -8.37 34.45 -7.15
CA LEU A 24 -8.91 33.26 -7.81
C LEU A 24 -8.10 32.02 -7.49
N LEU A 25 -6.76 32.11 -7.50
CA LEU A 25 -5.88 31.00 -7.15
C LEU A 25 -6.08 30.55 -5.70
N THR A 26 -6.16 31.49 -4.76
CA THR A 26 -6.46 31.17 -3.36
C THR A 26 -7.84 30.53 -3.20
N LYS A 27 -8.87 31.00 -3.91
CA LYS A 27 -10.19 30.34 -3.92
C LYS A 27 -10.13 28.92 -4.49
N ILE A 28 -9.39 28.69 -5.57
CA ILE A 28 -9.20 27.36 -6.15
C ILE A 28 -8.49 26.45 -5.15
N VAL A 29 -7.39 26.91 -4.55
CA VAL A 29 -6.61 26.16 -3.55
C VAL A 29 -7.46 25.81 -2.32
N VAL A 30 -8.30 26.74 -1.84
CA VAL A 30 -9.19 26.50 -0.69
C VAL A 30 -10.35 25.56 -1.04
N ALA A 31 -10.85 25.62 -2.29
CA ALA A 31 -11.94 24.76 -2.74
C ALA A 31 -11.49 23.35 -3.17
N THR A 32 -10.18 23.15 -3.39
CA THR A 32 -9.64 21.84 -3.76
C THR A 32 -9.76 20.91 -2.54
N PRO A 33 -10.32 19.70 -2.70
CA PRO A 33 -10.39 18.74 -1.59
C PRO A 33 -8.99 18.46 -1.04
N PRO A 34 -8.87 18.13 0.26
CA PRO A 34 -7.60 17.65 0.81
C PRO A 34 -7.05 16.53 -0.06
N TRP A 35 -5.80 16.67 -0.48
CA TRP A 35 -5.14 15.63 -1.26
C TRP A 35 -5.08 14.32 -0.48
N GLU A 36 -5.46 13.22 -1.13
CA GLU A 36 -5.33 11.86 -0.63
C GLU A 36 -4.55 11.04 -1.65
N PRO A 37 -3.53 10.26 -1.24
CA PRO A 37 -2.81 9.39 -2.15
C PRO A 37 -3.75 8.33 -2.72
N SER A 38 -3.64 8.06 -4.03
CA SER A 38 -4.34 6.92 -4.62
C SER A 38 -3.86 5.60 -4.00
N ASP A 39 -4.81 4.78 -3.55
CA ASP A 39 -4.57 3.45 -2.98
C ASP A 39 -3.93 2.49 -4.00
N ASP A 40 -4.06 2.76 -5.31
CA ASP A 40 -3.63 1.88 -6.39
C ASP A 40 -2.11 1.65 -6.40
N HIS A 41 -1.33 2.71 -6.19
CA HIS A 41 0.13 2.61 -6.15
C HIS A 41 0.60 1.82 -4.93
N ALA A 42 -0.06 2.00 -3.78
CA ALA A 42 0.25 1.23 -2.58
C ALA A 42 -0.06 -0.27 -2.79
N ALA A 43 -1.13 -0.58 -3.52
CA ALA A 43 -1.46 -1.96 -3.90
C ALA A 43 -0.42 -2.54 -4.86
N ALA A 44 -0.05 -1.82 -5.92
CA ALA A 44 0.97 -2.24 -6.87
C ALA A 44 2.34 -2.50 -6.21
N VAL A 45 2.75 -1.66 -5.27
CA VAL A 45 3.97 -1.87 -4.47
C VAL A 45 3.85 -3.11 -3.59
N LEU A 46 2.73 -3.30 -2.89
CA LEU A 46 2.55 -4.45 -1.99
C LEU A 46 2.50 -5.78 -2.75
N LEU A 47 1.88 -5.78 -3.93
CA LEU A 47 1.71 -6.94 -4.80
C LEU A 47 2.97 -7.22 -5.66
N SER A 48 3.86 -6.25 -5.83
CA SER A 48 5.09 -6.41 -6.62
C SER A 48 5.90 -7.63 -6.18
N PRO A 49 6.28 -8.53 -7.09
CA PRO A 49 7.09 -9.70 -6.77
C PRO A 49 8.51 -9.35 -6.34
N LYS A 50 9.02 -8.16 -6.69
CA LYS A 50 10.39 -7.73 -6.43
C LYS A 50 10.59 -7.08 -5.07
N LEU A 51 9.51 -6.71 -4.38
CA LEU A 51 9.59 -6.09 -3.06
C LEU A 51 10.23 -7.04 -2.03
N SER A 52 11.26 -6.55 -1.33
CA SER A 52 12.12 -7.30 -0.38
C SER A 52 11.60 -7.41 1.05
N ALA A 53 10.63 -6.57 1.44
CA ALA A 53 9.89 -6.69 2.70
C ALA A 53 8.49 -6.08 2.56
N TYR A 54 7.47 -6.71 3.14
CA TYR A 54 6.10 -6.17 3.15
C TYR A 54 5.83 -5.23 4.33
N GLU A 55 6.71 -5.23 5.32
CA GLU A 55 6.63 -4.40 6.52
C GLU A 55 7.87 -3.50 6.63
N GLY A 56 7.79 -2.51 7.53
CA GLY A 56 8.88 -1.56 7.77
C GLY A 56 8.88 -0.40 6.78
N ASN A 57 10.07 0.17 6.58
CA ASN A 57 10.25 1.37 5.77
C ASN A 57 10.49 1.07 4.29
N ILE A 58 10.89 -0.17 3.95
CA ILE A 58 11.17 -0.57 2.56
C ILE A 58 10.00 -0.26 1.61
N PRO A 59 8.77 -0.80 1.83
CA PRO A 59 7.66 -0.53 0.92
C PRO A 59 7.24 0.95 0.92
N LYS A 60 7.41 1.65 2.05
CA LYS A 60 7.11 3.08 2.15
C LYS A 60 8.08 3.90 1.31
N ASN A 61 9.38 3.60 1.40
CA ASN A 61 10.43 4.28 0.64
C ASN A 61 10.23 4.09 -0.87
N VAL A 62 9.91 2.88 -1.30
CA VAL A 62 9.55 2.61 -2.71
C VAL A 62 8.37 3.48 -3.15
N LEU A 63 7.30 3.53 -2.34
CA LEU A 63 6.14 4.35 -2.67
C LEU A 63 6.46 5.85 -2.66
N PHE A 64 7.32 6.33 -1.75
CA PHE A 64 7.82 7.70 -1.80
C PHE A 64 8.58 7.97 -3.10
N SER A 65 9.48 7.09 -3.52
CA SER A 65 10.21 7.24 -4.78
C SER A 65 9.27 7.33 -5.99
N ILE A 66 8.23 6.49 -6.03
CA ILE A 66 7.17 6.55 -7.06
C ILE A 66 6.48 7.92 -7.04
N LEU A 67 6.08 8.38 -5.85
CA LEU A 67 5.38 9.65 -5.68
C LEU A 67 6.25 10.87 -6.06
N HIS A 68 7.55 10.83 -5.75
CA HIS A 68 8.50 11.87 -6.18
C HIS A 68 8.73 11.85 -7.69
N GLN A 69 8.82 10.67 -8.30
CA GLN A 69 9.15 10.55 -9.72
C GLN A 69 7.98 10.98 -10.62
N TYR A 70 6.76 10.58 -10.26
CA TYR A 70 5.60 10.86 -11.09
C TYR A 70 4.81 12.10 -10.65
N CYS A 71 5.12 12.67 -9.48
CA CYS A 71 4.45 13.84 -8.92
C CYS A 71 2.91 13.71 -8.96
N PHE A 72 2.37 12.49 -8.80
CA PHE A 72 0.93 12.25 -8.88
C PHE A 72 0.19 13.04 -7.81
N ASP A 73 -0.47 14.12 -8.23
CA ASP A 73 -1.34 14.98 -7.44
C ASP A 73 -0.69 15.69 -6.23
N ILE A 74 0.62 15.52 -6.03
CA ILE A 74 1.34 16.16 -4.93
C ILE A 74 1.68 17.60 -5.33
N PRO A 75 1.28 18.62 -4.54
CA PRO A 75 1.64 20.00 -4.83
C PRO A 75 3.16 20.18 -4.77
N VAL A 76 3.70 20.87 -5.78
CA VAL A 76 5.14 21.13 -5.91
C VAL A 76 5.66 21.81 -4.64
N GLY A 77 6.71 21.25 -4.06
CA GLY A 77 7.35 21.78 -2.85
C GLY A 77 6.66 21.41 -1.53
N ILE A 78 5.70 20.47 -1.51
CA ILE A 78 5.11 19.97 -0.24
C ILE A 78 6.18 19.43 0.72
N GLU A 79 7.27 18.91 0.17
CA GLU A 79 8.38 18.28 0.90
C GLU A 79 9.11 19.28 1.80
N HIS A 80 9.16 20.55 1.39
CA HIS A 80 9.75 21.63 2.18
C HIS A 80 8.90 21.99 3.40
N ASN A 81 7.62 21.60 3.42
CA ASN A 81 6.75 21.79 4.57
C ASN A 81 6.68 20.49 5.39
N PRO A 82 7.41 20.38 6.52
CA PRO A 82 7.48 19.13 7.29
C PRO A 82 6.12 18.68 7.83
N ALA A 83 5.22 19.64 8.13
CA ALA A 83 3.89 19.32 8.65
C ALA A 83 2.98 18.72 7.57
N ASN A 84 3.04 19.23 6.34
CA ASN A 84 2.27 18.66 5.24
C ASN A 84 2.87 17.33 4.76
N TRP A 85 4.21 17.25 4.69
CA TRP A 85 4.88 16.01 4.35
C TRP A 85 4.57 14.89 5.35
N ALA A 86 4.51 15.18 6.66
CA ALA A 86 4.09 14.22 7.67
C ALA A 86 2.68 13.65 7.43
N LYS A 87 1.75 14.44 6.87
CA LYS A 87 0.41 13.96 6.49
C LYS A 87 0.49 12.96 5.34
N VAL A 88 1.31 13.23 4.32
CA VAL A 88 1.56 12.32 3.19
C VAL A 88 2.11 10.99 3.71
N LYS A 89 3.13 11.02 4.56
CA LYS A 89 3.70 9.79 5.17
C LYS A 89 2.63 9.00 5.92
N LYS A 90 1.81 9.66 6.72
CA LYS A 90 0.74 9.03 7.49
C LYS A 90 -0.35 8.41 6.59
N ALA A 91 -0.70 9.07 5.49
CA ALA A 91 -1.66 8.56 4.53
C ALA A 91 -1.16 7.29 3.84
N ILE A 92 0.11 7.26 3.44
CA ILE A 92 0.78 6.07 2.88
C ILE A 92 0.80 4.91 3.89
N GLU A 93 1.17 5.20 5.14
CA GLU A 93 1.17 4.19 6.20
C GLU A 93 -0.23 3.60 6.43
N PHE A 94 -1.24 4.46 6.38
CA PHE A 94 -2.63 4.05 6.49
C PHE A 94 -3.06 3.17 5.32
N ALA A 95 -2.76 3.57 4.08
CA ALA A 95 -3.06 2.78 2.87
C ALA A 95 -2.44 1.38 2.93
N PHE A 96 -1.15 1.27 3.26
CA PHE A 96 -0.50 -0.03 3.45
C PHE A 96 -1.11 -0.85 4.59
N THR A 97 -1.53 -0.19 5.67
CA THR A 97 -2.20 -0.86 6.79
C THR A 97 -3.56 -1.42 6.35
N GLN A 98 -4.32 -0.67 5.55
CA GLN A 98 -5.61 -1.10 5.02
C GLN A 98 -5.46 -2.24 4.01
N LEU A 99 -4.48 -2.18 3.11
CA LEU A 99 -4.20 -3.27 2.17
C LEU A 99 -3.81 -4.56 2.90
N ARG A 100 -2.95 -4.45 3.92
CA ARG A 100 -2.55 -5.59 4.76
C ARG A 100 -3.66 -6.12 5.66
N SER A 101 -4.68 -5.32 5.97
CA SER A 101 -5.85 -5.79 6.74
C SER A 101 -6.89 -6.48 5.83
N LYS A 102 -6.99 -6.06 4.57
CA LYS A 102 -7.88 -6.64 3.54
C LYS A 102 -7.40 -8.00 3.01
N SER A 103 -6.10 -8.25 2.92
CA SER A 103 -5.58 -9.49 2.32
C SER A 103 -5.79 -10.77 3.16
N PRO A 104 -5.66 -10.80 4.50
CA PRO A 104 -5.81 -12.04 5.26
C PRO A 104 -7.23 -12.62 5.24
N PRO A 105 -8.32 -11.84 5.26
CA PRO A 105 -9.67 -12.35 5.02
C PRO A 105 -9.80 -13.12 3.70
N ALA A 106 -9.23 -12.61 2.60
CA ALA A 106 -9.25 -13.31 1.31
C ALA A 106 -8.51 -14.66 1.40
N LEU A 107 -7.39 -14.72 2.13
CA LEU A 107 -6.66 -15.96 2.40
C LEU A 107 -7.45 -16.93 3.32
N LYS A 108 -8.15 -16.39 4.34
CA LYS A 108 -8.94 -17.16 5.34
C LYS A 108 -10.14 -17.88 4.74
N LEU A 109 -10.83 -17.26 3.77
CA LEU A 109 -11.97 -17.86 3.08
C LEU A 109 -11.66 -19.25 2.51
N ASN A 110 -10.38 -19.56 2.33
CA ASN A 110 -9.88 -20.79 1.74
C ASN A 110 -9.06 -21.68 2.70
N ALA A 111 -9.08 -21.44 4.01
CA ALA A 111 -8.21 -22.15 4.97
C ALA A 111 -8.95 -22.91 6.09
N LYS A 112 -10.21 -22.60 6.40
CA LYS A 112 -10.84 -23.02 7.66
C LYS A 112 -11.46 -24.42 7.72
N ASP A 113 -11.52 -25.15 6.63
CA ASP A 113 -12.26 -26.40 6.59
C ASP A 113 -11.34 -27.62 6.56
N LYS A 114 -10.82 -28.03 7.73
CA LYS A 114 -10.04 -29.28 7.87
C LYS A 114 -10.90 -30.55 7.68
N ASN A 115 -12.22 -30.45 7.86
CA ASN A 115 -13.16 -31.57 7.82
C ASN A 115 -14.03 -31.61 6.55
N ARG A 116 -13.77 -30.75 5.57
CA ARG A 116 -14.60 -30.64 4.37
C ARG A 116 -13.93 -31.38 3.22
N ALA A 117 -14.74 -32.04 2.40
CA ALA A 117 -14.28 -32.81 1.26
C ALA A 117 -13.26 -31.99 0.42
N PRO A 118 -12.18 -32.62 -0.07
CA PRO A 118 -11.02 -31.95 -0.67
C PRO A 118 -11.36 -31.00 -1.84
N ASN A 119 -12.56 -31.10 -2.40
CA ASN A 119 -12.97 -30.41 -3.64
C ASN A 119 -14.07 -29.35 -3.43
N SER A 120 -14.54 -29.10 -2.20
CA SER A 120 -15.84 -28.42 -2.04
C SER A 120 -15.82 -26.89 -1.93
N GLN A 121 -14.69 -26.20 -1.70
CA GLN A 121 -14.70 -24.71 -1.67
C GLN A 121 -13.35 -23.99 -1.59
N HIS A 122 -12.22 -24.66 -1.82
CA HIS A 122 -10.94 -23.96 -1.90
C HIS A 122 -10.83 -23.27 -3.25
N LYS A 123 -10.87 -21.94 -3.28
CA LYS A 123 -10.57 -21.19 -4.50
C LYS A 123 -9.14 -21.54 -4.95
N ASN A 124 -8.99 -21.77 -6.25
CA ASN A 124 -7.70 -21.86 -6.92
C ASN A 124 -6.88 -20.59 -6.59
N ILE A 125 -5.55 -20.73 -6.52
CA ILE A 125 -4.69 -19.57 -6.29
C ILE A 125 -4.93 -18.43 -7.28
N PHE A 126 -5.22 -18.74 -8.55
CA PHE A 126 -5.54 -17.75 -9.55
C PHE A 126 -6.81 -16.96 -9.20
N ALA A 127 -7.90 -17.66 -8.86
CA ALA A 127 -9.14 -17.02 -8.42
C ALA A 127 -8.95 -16.20 -7.13
N LEU A 128 -8.07 -16.64 -6.24
CA LEU A 128 -7.71 -15.88 -5.04
C LEU A 128 -6.94 -14.60 -5.39
N THR A 129 -5.98 -14.69 -6.32
CA THR A 129 -5.25 -13.53 -6.82
C THR A 129 -6.19 -12.54 -7.51
N GLN A 130 -7.14 -13.00 -8.32
CA GLN A 130 -8.16 -12.14 -8.94
C GLN A 130 -8.93 -11.33 -7.88
N ILE A 131 -9.35 -11.96 -6.78
CA ILE A 131 -10.06 -11.27 -5.68
C ILE A 131 -9.17 -10.23 -4.99
N MET A 132 -7.87 -10.51 -4.87
CA MET A 132 -6.93 -9.55 -4.28
C MET A 132 -6.70 -8.33 -5.18
N VAL A 133 -6.90 -8.49 -6.48
CA VAL A 133 -6.64 -7.49 -7.52
C VAL A 133 -7.90 -6.78 -8.00
N GLU A 134 -9.11 -7.30 -7.72
CA GLU A 134 -10.41 -6.81 -8.23
C GLU A 134 -10.67 -5.29 -8.05
N ASN A 135 -10.05 -4.67 -7.05
CA ASN A 135 -10.20 -3.24 -6.76
C ASN A 135 -8.89 -2.45 -6.94
N THR A 136 -7.98 -2.95 -7.77
CA THR A 136 -6.69 -2.32 -8.06
C THR A 136 -6.47 -2.26 -9.57
N GLN A 137 -5.57 -1.39 -10.01
CA GLN A 137 -5.18 -1.32 -11.43
C GLN A 137 -4.20 -2.42 -11.85
N CYS A 138 -3.89 -3.37 -10.96
CA CYS A 138 -2.92 -4.42 -11.26
C CYS A 138 -3.57 -5.51 -12.13
N GLU A 139 -2.76 -6.25 -12.89
CA GLU A 139 -3.21 -7.45 -13.59
C GLU A 139 -2.69 -8.72 -12.91
N VAL A 140 -3.40 -9.83 -13.13
CA VAL A 140 -3.03 -11.12 -12.54
C VAL A 140 -1.93 -11.78 -13.37
N ASN A 141 -0.73 -11.85 -12.79
CA ASN A 141 0.45 -12.47 -13.37
C ASN A 141 0.84 -13.77 -12.62
N VAL A 142 1.52 -14.71 -13.28
CA VAL A 142 2.10 -15.93 -12.70
C VAL A 142 2.96 -15.68 -11.44
N LEU A 143 3.83 -14.69 -11.46
CA LEU A 143 4.66 -14.25 -10.32
C LEU A 143 3.80 -13.77 -9.15
N LEU A 144 2.73 -13.01 -9.44
CA LEU A 144 1.79 -12.58 -8.41
C LEU A 144 1.04 -13.77 -7.82
N CYS A 145 0.55 -14.69 -8.65
CA CYS A 145 -0.04 -15.94 -8.18
C CYS A 145 0.92 -16.75 -7.31
N ALA A 146 2.20 -16.84 -7.69
CA ALA A 146 3.23 -17.52 -6.89
C ALA A 146 3.40 -16.88 -5.50
N ARG A 147 3.41 -15.55 -5.46
CA ARG A 147 3.52 -14.74 -4.24
C ARG A 147 2.30 -14.95 -3.35
N VAL A 148 1.10 -14.92 -3.91
CA VAL A 148 -0.15 -15.24 -3.18
C VAL A 148 -0.15 -16.69 -2.69
N ALA A 149 0.41 -17.64 -3.44
CA ALA A 149 0.52 -19.04 -3.01
C ALA A 149 1.39 -19.19 -1.75
N VAL A 150 2.52 -18.49 -1.74
CA VAL A 150 3.41 -18.40 -0.58
C VAL A 150 2.72 -17.74 0.60
N MET A 151 2.05 -16.61 0.38
CA MET A 151 1.25 -15.93 1.39
C MET A 151 0.22 -16.91 1.99
N ARG A 152 -0.56 -17.60 1.15
CA ARG A 152 -1.55 -18.57 1.62
C ARG A 152 -0.90 -19.69 2.45
N LYS A 153 0.22 -20.26 1.98
CA LYS A 153 0.95 -21.31 2.70
C LYS A 153 1.42 -20.86 4.08
N ASN A 154 2.04 -19.69 4.16
CA ASN A 154 2.54 -19.15 5.43
C ASN A 154 1.41 -18.70 6.34
N PHE A 155 0.32 -18.19 5.78
CA PHE A 155 -0.88 -17.85 6.53
C PHE A 155 -1.55 -19.09 7.16
N ILE A 156 -1.58 -20.22 6.44
CA ILE A 156 -2.08 -21.49 6.97
C ILE A 156 -1.18 -22.01 8.10
N LYS A 157 0.14 -21.86 7.95
CA LYS A 157 1.12 -22.28 8.96
C LYS A 157 1.04 -21.42 10.21
N ASP A 158 1.06 -20.11 10.04
CA ASP A 158 1.17 -19.11 11.09
C ASP A 158 0.07 -18.06 10.91
N GLN A 159 -1.06 -18.22 11.62
CA GLN A 159 -2.14 -17.20 11.66
C GLN A 159 -1.77 -15.98 12.54
N CYS A 160 -0.48 -15.79 12.78
CA CYS A 160 0.08 -14.86 13.76
C CYS A 160 0.50 -13.53 13.12
N PRO A 161 0.72 -12.48 13.94
CA PRO A 161 1.11 -11.16 13.45
C PRO A 161 2.40 -11.12 12.61
N GLY A 162 3.32 -12.08 12.78
CA GLY A 162 4.57 -12.19 12.01
C GLY A 162 4.44 -12.84 10.63
N PHE A 163 3.21 -13.04 10.15
CA PHE A 163 2.91 -13.64 8.85
C PHE A 163 3.67 -12.97 7.68
N TRP A 164 3.72 -11.62 7.69
CA TRP A 164 4.31 -10.82 6.61
C TRP A 164 5.82 -10.97 6.49
N ASP A 165 6.52 -11.18 7.60
CA ASP A 165 7.97 -11.40 7.63
C ASP A 165 8.33 -12.76 7.01
N THR A 166 7.55 -13.80 7.35
CA THR A 166 7.77 -15.17 6.87
C THR A 166 7.40 -15.34 5.38
N ALA A 167 6.46 -14.55 4.86
CA ALA A 167 6.06 -14.52 3.44
C ALA A 167 7.24 -14.29 2.48
N MET A 168 8.29 -13.60 2.91
CA MET A 168 9.43 -13.22 2.07
C MET A 168 10.41 -14.36 1.77
N THR A 169 10.70 -15.23 2.74
CA THR A 169 11.85 -16.16 2.67
C THR A 169 11.72 -17.26 1.62
N SER A 170 10.55 -17.40 1.00
CA SER A 170 10.19 -18.58 0.21
C SER A 170 10.15 -18.36 -1.31
N SER A 171 10.71 -17.24 -1.79
CA SER A 171 10.77 -16.93 -3.22
C SER A 171 11.53 -17.98 -4.05
N ARG A 172 12.53 -18.65 -3.47
CA ARG A 172 13.23 -19.77 -4.13
C ARG A 172 12.34 -21.03 -4.32
N ALA A 173 11.22 -21.13 -3.62
CA ALA A 173 10.32 -22.30 -3.67
C ALA A 173 9.12 -22.13 -4.63
N PHE A 174 9.00 -20.98 -5.33
CA PHE A 174 7.81 -20.62 -6.11
C PHE A 174 7.39 -21.68 -7.14
N ARG A 175 8.33 -22.16 -7.96
CA ARG A 175 8.03 -23.16 -9.01
C ARG A 175 7.48 -24.46 -8.43
N HIS A 176 7.98 -24.87 -7.27
CA HIS A 176 7.51 -26.10 -6.62
C HIS A 176 6.12 -25.91 -6.00
N ILE A 177 5.86 -24.75 -5.40
CA ILE A 177 4.55 -24.41 -4.82
C ILE A 177 3.48 -24.35 -5.90
N LEU A 178 3.74 -23.67 -7.03
CA LEU A 178 2.79 -23.60 -8.15
C LEU A 178 2.51 -24.97 -8.77
N LYS A 179 3.52 -25.82 -8.94
CA LYS A 179 3.32 -27.20 -9.41
C LYS A 179 2.41 -27.99 -8.46
N LYS A 180 2.63 -27.87 -7.16
CA LYS A 180 1.81 -28.55 -6.14
C LYS A 180 0.38 -28.01 -6.12
N ASP A 181 0.20 -26.69 -6.17
CA ASP A 181 -1.12 -26.06 -6.23
C ASP A 181 -1.89 -26.48 -7.48
N ARG A 182 -1.24 -26.47 -8.65
CA ARG A 182 -1.82 -26.97 -9.91
C ARG A 182 -2.21 -28.44 -9.83
N SER A 183 -1.41 -29.30 -9.18
CA SER A 183 -1.77 -30.72 -9.02
C SER A 183 -2.96 -30.95 -8.08
N LEU A 184 -3.18 -30.05 -7.12
CA LEU A 184 -4.23 -30.17 -6.11
C LEU A 184 -5.54 -29.49 -6.54
N TYR A 185 -5.46 -28.37 -7.25
CA TYR A 185 -6.59 -27.47 -7.54
C TYR A 185 -6.74 -27.14 -9.03
N GLY A 186 -5.84 -27.60 -9.90
CA GLY A 186 -5.81 -27.28 -11.33
C GLY A 186 -6.79 -28.09 -12.17
N VAL A 187 -8.07 -27.99 -11.86
CA VAL A 187 -9.16 -28.60 -12.65
C VAL A 187 -9.52 -27.72 -13.86
N ASP A 188 -9.23 -26.42 -13.78
CA ASP A 188 -9.62 -25.43 -14.78
C ASP A 188 -8.48 -25.11 -15.77
N ASN A 189 -8.81 -25.07 -17.06
CA ASN A 189 -7.90 -24.70 -18.15
C ASN A 189 -7.75 -23.17 -18.30
N TYR A 190 -7.44 -22.46 -17.22
CA TYR A 190 -7.15 -21.02 -17.32
C TYR A 190 -5.74 -20.81 -17.89
N GLN A 191 -5.62 -19.90 -18.87
CA GLN A 191 -4.35 -19.37 -19.32
C GLN A 191 -4.05 -18.11 -18.50
N ILE A 192 -2.93 -18.11 -17.78
CA ILE A 192 -2.40 -16.89 -17.18
C ILE A 192 -1.52 -16.26 -18.25
N ASP A 193 -1.77 -15.00 -18.58
CA ASP A 193 -0.86 -14.25 -19.44
C ASP A 193 0.40 -13.90 -18.64
N ASP A 194 1.57 -14.01 -19.29
CA ASP A 194 2.85 -13.61 -18.72
C ASP A 194 3.12 -12.11 -18.95
N THR A 195 2.18 -11.38 -19.56
CA THR A 195 2.25 -9.93 -19.70
C THR A 195 2.25 -9.25 -18.33
N ILE A 196 3.19 -8.33 -18.15
CA ILE A 196 3.27 -7.46 -16.98
C ILE A 196 2.60 -6.15 -17.38
N ASP A 197 1.63 -5.71 -16.58
CA ASP A 197 1.00 -4.40 -16.77
C ASP A 197 2.04 -3.26 -16.65
N ALA A 198 1.82 -2.16 -17.38
CA ALA A 198 2.74 -1.03 -17.44
C ALA A 198 3.00 -0.43 -16.05
N LEU A 199 1.96 -0.27 -15.22
CA LEU A 199 2.11 0.25 -13.86
C LEU A 199 2.97 -0.69 -13.01
N GLN A 200 2.73 -2.00 -13.12
CA GLN A 200 3.49 -3.00 -12.37
C GLN A 200 4.95 -3.05 -12.82
N GLN A 201 5.21 -2.91 -14.11
CA GLN A 201 6.56 -2.84 -14.67
C GLN A 201 7.32 -1.62 -14.16
N ASP A 202 6.67 -0.45 -14.09
CA ASP A 202 7.26 0.79 -13.58
C ASP A 202 7.61 0.70 -12.09
N VAL A 203 6.68 0.16 -11.28
CA VAL A 203 6.92 -0.10 -9.86
C VAL A 203 8.10 -1.05 -9.68
N ASP A 204 8.15 -2.12 -10.47
CA ASP A 204 9.22 -3.12 -10.43
C ASP A 204 10.59 -2.52 -10.80
N ASN A 205 10.63 -1.62 -11.80
CA ASN A 205 11.84 -0.89 -12.20
C ASN A 205 12.34 0.04 -11.07
N ILE A 206 11.42 0.72 -10.38
CA ILE A 206 11.75 1.61 -9.26
C ILE A 206 12.25 0.81 -8.06
N ILE A 207 11.67 -0.36 -7.77
CA ILE A 207 12.14 -1.25 -6.71
C ILE A 207 13.57 -1.71 -7.00
N GLU A 208 13.85 -2.13 -8.24
CA GLU A 208 15.21 -2.53 -8.63
C GLU A 208 16.20 -1.38 -8.49
N ALA A 209 15.86 -0.19 -8.97
CA ALA A 209 16.68 1.00 -8.80
C ALA A 209 16.94 1.34 -7.32
N ALA A 210 15.92 1.25 -6.47
CA ALA A 210 16.05 1.50 -5.03
C ALA A 210 16.96 0.47 -4.34
N THR A 211 16.89 -0.81 -4.74
CA THR A 211 17.78 -1.84 -4.18
C THR A 211 19.24 -1.63 -4.57
N ILE A 212 19.53 -1.15 -5.78
CA ILE A 212 20.90 -0.87 -6.24
C ILE A 212 21.51 0.25 -5.39
N THR A 213 20.78 1.34 -5.17
CA THR A 213 21.26 2.50 -4.39
C THR A 213 21.67 2.13 -2.96
N THR A 214 20.94 1.22 -2.31
CA THR A 214 21.28 0.76 -0.96
C THR A 214 22.57 -0.06 -0.89
N VAL A 215 22.92 -0.78 -1.97
CA VAL A 215 24.14 -1.60 -2.00
C VAL A 215 25.38 -0.74 -2.21
N THR A 216 25.25 0.39 -2.90
CA THR A 216 26.36 1.30 -3.17
C THR A 216 26.72 2.19 -1.99
N SER A 217 25.76 2.60 -1.15
CA SER A 217 26.02 3.50 -0.01
C SER A 217 26.80 2.85 1.14
N ASP A 218 26.79 1.52 1.23
CA ASP A 218 27.45 0.80 2.33
C ASP A 218 28.95 0.53 2.06
N ASN A 219 29.45 0.81 0.85
CA ASN A 219 30.85 0.55 0.50
C ASN A 219 31.79 1.76 0.67
N ASP A 220 31.26 2.96 0.97
CA ASP A 220 32.05 4.20 0.91
C ASP A 220 32.13 5.01 2.23
N VAL A 221 31.78 4.44 3.40
CA VAL A 221 31.85 5.18 4.68
C VAL A 221 32.65 4.41 5.75
N GLU A 222 33.97 4.49 5.64
CA GLU A 222 34.86 4.50 6.81
C GLU A 222 34.98 5.94 7.31
N GLY A 223 34.34 6.26 8.44
CA GLY A 223 34.64 7.46 9.24
C GLY A 223 33.48 8.42 9.46
N GLY A 224 32.88 8.36 10.66
CA GLY A 224 31.95 9.38 11.15
C GLY A 224 30.90 8.80 12.09
N GLU A 225 31.28 8.61 13.35
CA GLU A 225 30.33 8.31 14.43
C GLU A 225 29.42 9.53 14.70
N ASP A 226 28.27 9.27 15.34
CA ASP A 226 27.34 10.25 15.93
C ASP A 226 26.11 10.70 15.11
N GLU A 227 25.26 9.76 14.68
CA GLU A 227 23.80 10.03 14.61
C GLU A 227 22.94 8.74 14.61
N LYS A 228 22.97 7.98 15.71
CA LYS A 228 22.08 6.81 15.93
C LYS A 228 21.26 6.97 17.20
N HIS A 229 20.24 7.83 17.24
CA HIS A 229 19.34 7.86 18.42
C HIS A 229 17.85 8.15 18.21
N SER A 230 17.30 8.19 16.99
CA SER A 230 15.86 8.50 16.82
C SER A 230 14.97 7.39 16.26
N GLN A 231 15.52 6.37 15.59
CA GLN A 231 14.68 5.40 14.84
C GLN A 231 14.23 4.16 15.65
N ASN A 232 14.88 3.81 16.76
CA ASN A 232 14.51 2.62 17.54
C ASN A 232 13.28 2.81 18.43
N ASN A 233 12.90 4.05 18.79
CA ASN A 233 11.81 4.27 19.74
C ASN A 233 10.42 3.89 19.18
N ASN A 234 10.22 3.95 17.87
CA ASN A 234 8.93 3.58 17.28
C ASN A 234 8.70 2.06 17.31
N GLU A 235 9.73 1.23 17.12
CA GLU A 235 9.56 -0.23 17.09
C GLU A 235 9.17 -0.80 18.47
N TYR A 236 9.74 -0.27 19.55
CA TYR A 236 9.38 -0.63 20.93
C TYR A 236 7.96 -0.16 21.29
N GLU A 237 7.52 1.02 20.84
CA GLU A 237 6.17 1.51 21.11
C GLU A 237 5.09 0.68 20.39
N TRP A 238 5.38 0.20 19.17
CA TRP A 238 4.52 -0.74 18.45
C TRP A 238 4.45 -2.13 19.11
N ARG A 239 5.57 -2.66 19.64
CA ARG A 239 5.56 -3.91 20.45
C ARG A 239 4.77 -3.74 21.75
N ALA A 240 4.94 -2.63 22.45
CA ALA A 240 4.21 -2.33 23.69
C ALA A 240 2.70 -2.08 23.49
N ARG A 241 2.27 -1.60 22.31
CA ARG A 241 0.84 -1.56 21.92
C ARG A 241 0.29 -2.96 21.58
N ARG A 242 1.12 -3.84 21.03
CA ARG A 242 0.75 -5.23 20.67
C ARG A 242 0.54 -6.07 21.94
N GLU A 243 1.41 -5.94 22.94
CA GLU A 243 1.30 -6.63 24.23
C GLU A 243 0.09 -6.17 25.07
N ARG A 244 -0.24 -4.88 25.03
CA ARG A 244 -1.47 -4.35 25.68
C ARG A 244 -2.78 -4.89 25.09
N ARG A 245 -2.80 -5.32 23.82
CA ARG A 245 -3.97 -5.99 23.23
C ARG A 245 -4.05 -7.49 23.56
N THR A 246 -2.93 -8.14 23.83
CA THR A 246 -2.89 -9.58 24.17
C THR A 246 -3.01 -9.85 25.67
N GLY A 247 -2.88 -8.82 26.51
CA GLY A 247 -3.02 -8.89 27.97
C GLY A 247 -4.46 -9.08 28.48
N LEU A 248 -5.49 -8.77 27.67
CA LEU A 248 -6.87 -9.20 27.95
C LEU A 248 -7.11 -10.62 27.42
N LYS A 249 -6.44 -11.60 28.03
CA LYS A 249 -6.89 -12.99 28.01
C LYS A 249 -7.98 -13.17 29.07
N SER A 250 -9.22 -12.99 28.67
CA SER A 250 -10.34 -13.76 29.24
C SER A 250 -11.45 -13.93 28.20
N ASN A 251 -11.69 -15.19 27.85
CA ASN A 251 -12.91 -15.74 27.23
C ASN A 251 -13.57 -14.92 26.11
N TRP A 252 -13.05 -15.05 24.90
CA TRP A 252 -13.88 -14.89 23.71
C TRP A 252 -13.94 -16.21 22.95
N ASN A 253 -15.01 -16.96 23.23
CA ASN A 253 -15.51 -18.01 22.36
C ASN A 253 -15.87 -17.37 21.01
N CYS A 254 -14.99 -17.46 20.02
CA CYS A 254 -15.19 -16.94 18.66
C CYS A 254 -16.15 -17.80 17.79
N CYS A 255 -17.18 -18.41 18.40
CA CYS A 255 -18.18 -19.22 17.71
C CYS A 255 -19.60 -18.83 18.14
N ALA A 256 -20.04 -17.60 17.83
CA ALA A 256 -21.47 -17.30 17.70
C ALA A 256 -21.68 -15.94 17.01
N LEU A 257 -22.69 -15.90 16.14
CA LEU A 257 -23.32 -14.77 15.43
C LEU A 257 -22.78 -14.39 14.02
N PRO A 258 -23.44 -14.91 12.98
CA PRO A 258 -23.96 -14.09 11.88
C PRO A 258 -25.40 -13.66 12.19
N LEU A 259 -25.79 -12.39 11.94
CA LEU A 259 -27.14 -12.01 11.41
C LEU A 259 -27.51 -10.51 11.47
N LEU A 260 -26.72 -9.58 12.02
CA LEU A 260 -27.17 -8.19 12.21
C LEU A 260 -26.52 -7.09 11.34
N CYS A 261 -25.86 -7.43 10.22
CA CYS A 261 -25.28 -6.42 9.31
C CYS A 261 -26.02 -6.22 7.98
N ARG A 262 -27.26 -6.72 7.82
CA ARG A 262 -28.05 -6.53 6.58
C ARG A 262 -29.15 -5.47 6.65
N PHE A 263 -29.30 -4.72 7.74
CA PHE A 263 -30.43 -3.77 7.90
C PHE A 263 -30.11 -2.28 7.75
N LEU A 264 -28.87 -1.88 7.45
CA LEU A 264 -28.47 -0.46 7.48
C LEU A 264 -28.13 0.18 6.11
N ILE A 265 -28.41 -0.49 4.99
CA ILE A 265 -28.15 0.06 3.64
C ILE A 265 -29.42 0.58 2.93
N LEU A 266 -30.61 0.51 3.53
CA LEU A 266 -31.87 0.80 2.83
C LEU A 266 -32.60 2.11 3.24
N VAL A 267 -31.94 3.07 3.88
CA VAL A 267 -32.61 4.33 4.33
C VAL A 267 -31.94 5.63 3.83
N VAL A 268 -31.01 5.59 2.85
CA VAL A 268 -30.41 6.83 2.28
C VAL A 268 -30.79 7.06 0.80
N ARG A 269 -31.89 6.46 0.35
CA ARG A 269 -32.54 6.85 -0.92
C ARG A 269 -34.06 6.79 -0.79
N LEU A 270 -34.61 7.78 -0.10
CA LEU A 270 -35.95 8.34 -0.31
C LEU A 270 -35.86 9.84 -0.01
#